data_AF-A0AAW0DNB6-F1
#
_entry.id   AF-A0AAW0DNB6-F1
#
_cell.length_a   1.000
_cell.length_b   1.000
_cell.length_c   1.000
_cell.angle_alpha   90.00
_cell.angle_beta   90.00
_cell.angle_gamma   90.00
#
_symmetry.space_group_name_H-M   'P 1'
#
loop_
_entity.id
_entity.type
_entity.pdbx_description
1 polymer ?
#
loop_
_entity_poly.entity_id
_entity_poly.type
_entity_poly.pdbx_seq_one_letter_code
_entity_poly.pdbx_strand_id
1 'polypeptide(L)'
;MHIQDRPALSNVFEHPKVKNHQSSKVDWGRILTDHIQEVTATLAKKIPYEATKEDKIRLLASMGIEIQSSQRIPENVLDNKLRSAIDAAQYFTGVFGEEKTPVNPATFPRWPLNSPQPLGRAVARHNLRESDMLRRTMADPARREENVFMGVRRVLVNIGEQFEKRHPHLLIQDDEETNFICIHVLEVRKIKDGVPMLVLLFGRGTRSLPLSTLLLWRDEAISMSPDQFIPTVTIGLDEQNLLLAILASNSQRFDGSVSAPRRESEQPFVTSFLLPMGPIGQQDIGKLTNYSGCYVCGKQTATCQRAHWKEHKPTCNSLKGGSWRPVKISTQNKGITSYYNMQTPIDALGNPTTQVISSGNPPPNAHGDSPFLIKIQRAMTDRPNPMLIYDRQRSLDVVLDHSVDPGSYEAALKQMPTGYRGLKIYRWAKRTGDWELTICFDKIPVKDPLW
;
A
#
# COMPACT_ATOMS: atom_id res chain seq x y z
N MET A 1 -14.93 9.75 27.15
CA MET A 1 -15.50 10.20 25.87
C MET A 1 -16.18 8.97 25.24
N HIS A 2 -17.49 8.81 25.48
CA HIS A 2 -18.24 7.65 24.98
C HIS A 2 -18.40 7.77 23.46
N ILE A 3 -17.81 6.84 22.72
CA ILE A 3 -17.99 6.69 21.27
C ILE A 3 -19.25 5.84 21.08
N GLN A 4 -20.43 6.45 21.13
CA GLN A 4 -21.68 5.70 20.91
C GLN A 4 -22.47 6.11 19.66
N ASP A 5 -22.16 7.24 19.01
CA ASP A 5 -22.82 7.62 17.77
C ASP A 5 -21.80 7.93 16.67
N ARG A 6 -21.42 6.92 15.88
CA ARG A 6 -20.81 7.15 14.56
C ARG A 6 -21.87 6.85 13.49
N PRO A 7 -22.19 7.78 12.58
CA PRO A 7 -23.05 7.49 11.45
C PRO A 7 -22.47 6.32 10.63
N ALA A 8 -23.34 5.47 10.11
CA ALA A 8 -22.94 4.32 9.29
C ALA A 8 -22.09 4.81 8.10
N LEU A 9 -20.80 4.46 8.09
CA LEU A 9 -19.85 4.78 7.02
C LEU A 9 -20.23 4.15 5.67
N SER A 10 -21.31 3.38 5.58
CA SER A 10 -21.80 2.76 4.35
C SER A 10 -22.28 3.76 3.29
N ASN A 11 -22.63 5.00 3.68
CA ASN A 11 -23.03 6.05 2.72
C ASN A 11 -21.88 6.98 2.30
N VAL A 12 -20.63 6.68 2.68
CA VAL A 12 -19.48 7.60 2.54
C VAL A 12 -18.71 7.40 1.23
N PHE A 13 -19.02 6.34 0.47
CA PHE A 13 -18.44 6.14 -0.85
C PHE A 13 -19.41 6.62 -1.91
N GLU A 14 -19.10 7.75 -2.55
CA GLU A 14 -19.43 7.88 -3.95
C GLU A 14 -18.72 6.74 -4.66
N HIS A 15 -19.48 5.69 -5.01
CA HIS A 15 -19.00 4.62 -5.85
C HIS A 15 -18.33 5.25 -7.09
N PRO A 16 -17.21 4.68 -7.61
CA PRO A 16 -16.79 5.00 -8.97
C PRO A 16 -18.05 5.00 -9.83
N LYS A 17 -18.27 6.00 -10.68
CA LYS A 17 -19.54 6.13 -11.42
C LYS A 17 -19.81 4.80 -12.14
N VAL A 18 -20.61 3.95 -11.51
CA VAL A 18 -21.16 2.76 -12.13
C VAL A 18 -22.24 3.33 -13.00
N LYS A 19 -21.84 3.76 -14.20
CA LYS A 19 -22.80 4.21 -15.18
C LYS A 19 -23.54 2.94 -15.58
N ASN A 20 -24.80 2.85 -15.16
CA ASN A 20 -25.77 1.99 -15.84
C ASN A 20 -25.97 2.60 -17.22
N HIS A 21 -24.99 2.40 -18.10
CA HIS A 21 -25.09 2.82 -19.49
C HIS A 21 -26.09 1.88 -20.17
N GLN A 22 -27.35 2.32 -20.25
CA GLN A 22 -28.18 1.95 -21.38
C GLN A 22 -27.48 2.49 -22.64
N SER A 23 -26.73 1.60 -23.29
CA SER A 23 -26.00 1.75 -24.55
C SER A 23 -25.20 3.04 -24.74
N SER A 24 -23.96 3.11 -24.24
CA SER A 24 -22.93 3.81 -25.01
C SER A 24 -22.55 2.89 -26.19
N LYS A 25 -22.92 3.30 -27.40
CA LYS A 25 -22.58 2.57 -28.64
C LYS A 25 -21.10 2.76 -28.95
N VAL A 26 -20.26 1.99 -28.28
CA VAL A 26 -18.94 1.67 -28.84
C VAL A 26 -19.19 0.86 -30.11
N ASP A 27 -18.77 1.39 -31.25
CA ASP A 27 -18.90 0.74 -32.56
C ASP A 27 -17.81 -0.33 -32.71
N TRP A 28 -18.03 -1.46 -32.05
CA TRP A 28 -17.16 -2.62 -32.07
C TRP A 28 -17.03 -3.24 -33.46
N GLY A 29 -18.04 -3.06 -34.32
CA GLY A 29 -18.06 -3.56 -35.69
C GLY A 29 -16.96 -2.92 -36.55
N ARG A 30 -16.68 -1.63 -36.35
CA ARG A 30 -15.62 -0.91 -37.06
C ARG A 30 -14.20 -1.35 -36.66
N ILE A 31 -14.00 -1.81 -35.42
CA ILE A 31 -12.68 -2.21 -34.91
C ILE A 31 -12.32 -3.63 -35.39
N LEU A 32 -13.33 -4.46 -35.68
CA LEU A 32 -13.16 -5.85 -36.11
C LEU A 32 -12.51 -6.00 -37.50
N THR A 33 -12.68 -5.00 -38.37
CA THR A 33 -12.31 -5.09 -39.80
C THR A 33 -10.80 -5.03 -40.05
N ASP A 34 -10.01 -4.51 -39.10
CA ASP A 34 -8.62 -4.12 -39.38
C ASP A 34 -7.53 -5.15 -38.95
N HIS A 35 -7.83 -6.26 -38.25
CA HIS A 35 -6.77 -6.93 -37.46
C HIS A 35 -6.79 -8.47 -37.25
N ILE A 36 -7.40 -9.28 -38.12
CA ILE A 36 -7.70 -10.70 -37.78
C ILE A 36 -6.57 -11.75 -37.99
N GLN A 37 -5.39 -11.48 -38.56
CA GLN A 37 -4.46 -12.59 -38.90
C GLN A 37 -3.12 -12.70 -38.12
N GLU A 38 -2.66 -11.68 -37.39
CA GLU A 38 -1.25 -11.68 -36.90
C GLU A 38 -1.07 -11.98 -35.40
N VAL A 39 -2.12 -11.95 -34.57
CA VAL A 39 -1.95 -11.79 -33.10
C VAL A 39 -2.18 -13.08 -32.27
N THR A 40 -2.72 -14.14 -32.87
CA THR A 40 -3.16 -15.33 -32.12
C THR A 40 -2.02 -16.18 -31.53
N ALA A 41 -0.78 -16.05 -32.03
CA ALA A 41 0.37 -16.83 -31.57
C ALA A 41 1.15 -16.20 -30.40
N THR A 42 1.04 -14.89 -30.19
CA THR A 42 1.84 -14.15 -29.17
C THR A 42 1.13 -14.08 -27.81
N LEU A 43 -0.19 -14.25 -27.78
CA LEU A 43 -1.05 -14.06 -26.62
C LEU A 43 -0.98 -15.18 -25.55
N ALA A 44 -0.40 -16.34 -25.87
CA ALA A 44 -0.36 -17.50 -24.97
C ALA A 44 0.71 -17.39 -23.85
N LYS A 45 1.56 -16.36 -23.83
CA LYS A 45 2.64 -16.23 -22.83
C LYS A 45 2.52 -14.93 -22.05
N LYS A 46 1.94 -15.06 -20.84
CA LYS A 46 1.80 -14.03 -19.77
C LYS A 46 1.09 -12.77 -20.26
N ILE A 47 -0.04 -12.40 -19.66
CA ILE A 47 -0.58 -11.04 -19.81
C ILE A 47 0.55 -10.08 -19.37
N PRO A 48 1.22 -9.35 -20.29
CA PRO A 48 2.38 -8.57 -19.93
C PRO A 48 1.88 -7.36 -19.16
N TYR A 49 2.20 -7.31 -17.88
CA TYR A 49 2.30 -6.04 -17.19
C TYR A 49 3.67 -5.46 -17.54
N GLU A 50 3.70 -4.61 -18.55
CA GLU A 50 4.89 -3.87 -18.98
C GLU A 50 4.73 -2.41 -18.57
N ALA A 51 5.01 -2.14 -17.30
CA ALA A 51 5.18 -0.77 -16.83
C ALA A 51 6.60 -0.30 -17.12
N THR A 52 6.73 0.93 -17.61
CA THR A 52 8.03 1.58 -17.72
C THR A 52 8.64 1.82 -16.33
N LYS A 53 9.93 2.15 -16.31
CA LYS A 53 10.61 2.54 -15.06
C LYS A 53 9.90 3.71 -14.37
N GLU A 54 9.48 4.70 -15.15
CA GLU A 54 8.80 5.91 -14.71
C GLU A 54 7.42 5.55 -14.12
N ASP A 55 6.68 4.65 -14.76
CA ASP A 55 5.41 4.16 -14.26
C ASP A 55 5.59 3.48 -12.90
N LYS A 56 6.57 2.57 -12.76
CA LYS A 56 6.87 1.89 -11.48
C LYS A 56 7.17 2.89 -10.37
N ILE A 57 7.90 3.97 -10.67
CA ILE A 57 8.19 5.04 -9.70
C ILE A 57 6.90 5.80 -9.32
N ARG A 58 6.05 6.16 -10.29
CA ARG A 58 4.76 6.82 -10.02
C ARG A 58 3.84 5.94 -9.17
N LEU A 59 3.74 4.65 -9.50
CA LEU A 59 2.94 3.69 -8.75
C LEU A 59 3.45 3.54 -7.31
N LEU A 60 4.75 3.37 -7.10
CA LEU A 60 5.35 3.32 -5.77
C LEU A 60 5.08 4.60 -4.97
N ALA A 61 5.22 5.78 -5.60
CA ALA A 61 4.90 7.05 -4.97
C ALA A 61 3.42 7.13 -4.56
N SER A 62 2.50 6.64 -5.39
CA SER A 62 1.07 6.60 -5.06
C SER A 62 0.74 5.74 -3.82
N MET A 63 1.57 4.71 -3.56
CA MET A 63 1.52 3.84 -2.38
C MET A 63 2.24 4.44 -1.15
N GLY A 64 2.77 5.67 -1.26
CA GLY A 64 3.50 6.37 -0.21
C GLY A 64 5.00 6.04 -0.14
N ILE A 65 5.53 5.37 -1.17
CA ILE A 65 6.96 5.00 -1.27
C ILE A 65 7.62 5.96 -2.24
N GLU A 66 8.10 7.10 -1.74
CA GLU A 66 8.79 8.06 -2.59
C GLU A 66 10.22 7.60 -2.88
N ILE A 67 10.49 7.44 -4.17
CA ILE A 67 11.82 7.20 -4.71
C ILE A 67 12.28 8.52 -5.33
N GLN A 68 13.49 8.96 -5.01
CA GLN A 68 14.01 10.19 -5.60
C GLN A 68 14.25 9.96 -7.09
N SER A 69 13.69 10.80 -7.96
CA SER A 69 13.83 10.66 -9.42
C SER A 69 15.28 10.68 -9.90
N SER A 70 16.18 11.30 -9.15
CA SER A 70 17.62 11.29 -9.41
C SER A 70 18.32 9.96 -9.13
N GLN A 71 17.66 9.03 -8.41
CA GLN A 71 18.25 7.74 -8.07
C GLN A 71 18.30 6.84 -9.29
N ARG A 72 19.52 6.41 -9.65
CA ARG A 72 19.72 5.35 -10.63
C ARG A 72 19.42 3.99 -10.00
N ILE A 73 18.14 3.71 -9.77
CA ILE A 73 17.67 2.39 -9.33
C ILE A 73 17.55 1.47 -10.55
N PRO A 74 18.20 0.28 -10.53
CA PRO A 74 18.00 -0.76 -11.53
C PRO A 74 16.54 -1.21 -11.61
N GLU A 75 16.05 -1.56 -12.80
CA GLU A 75 14.65 -1.89 -13.01
C GLU A 75 14.18 -3.10 -12.19
N ASN A 76 14.99 -4.16 -12.12
CA ASN A 76 14.69 -5.33 -11.30
C ASN A 76 14.54 -5.01 -9.80
N VAL A 77 15.23 -3.97 -9.31
CA VAL A 77 15.07 -3.50 -7.93
C VAL A 77 13.74 -2.76 -7.76
N LEU A 78 13.30 -2.00 -8.77
CA LEU A 78 11.97 -1.37 -8.76
C LEU A 78 10.86 -2.41 -8.82
N ASP A 79 11.01 -3.46 -9.64
CA ASP A 79 10.07 -4.58 -9.69
C ASP A 79 9.92 -5.26 -8.34
N ASN A 80 11.05 -5.54 -7.68
CA ASN A 80 11.05 -6.12 -6.34
C ASN A 80 10.42 -5.16 -5.31
N LYS A 81 10.69 -3.86 -5.38
CA LYS A 81 10.06 -2.87 -4.49
C LYS A 81 8.55 -2.79 -4.70
N LEU A 82 8.08 -2.79 -5.95
CA LEU A 82 6.66 -2.76 -6.28
C LEU A 82 5.96 -4.04 -5.79
N ARG A 83 6.56 -5.21 -6.03
CA ARG A 83 6.05 -6.48 -5.50
C ARG A 83 5.94 -6.46 -3.97
N SER A 84 7.00 -6.04 -3.28
CA SER A 84 6.99 -5.96 -1.82
C SER A 84 6.02 -4.89 -1.29
N ALA A 85 5.78 -3.80 -2.04
CA ALA A 85 4.77 -2.81 -1.71
C ALA A 85 3.35 -3.39 -1.81
N ILE A 86 3.06 -4.14 -2.87
CA ILE A 86 1.80 -4.87 -3.04
C ILE A 86 1.59 -5.85 -1.89
N ASP A 87 2.63 -6.59 -1.51
CA ASP A 87 2.56 -7.56 -0.41
C ASP A 87 2.27 -6.89 0.93
N ALA A 88 2.94 -5.78 1.22
CA ALA A 88 2.69 -5.01 2.42
C ALA A 88 1.27 -4.42 2.43
N ALA A 89 0.79 -3.93 1.29
CA ALA A 89 -0.57 -3.39 1.15
C ALA A 89 -1.66 -4.47 1.29
N GLN A 90 -1.40 -5.70 0.85
CA GLN A 90 -2.31 -6.85 1.02
C GLN A 90 -2.13 -7.55 2.37
N TYR A 91 -1.21 -7.07 3.22
CA TYR A 91 -0.79 -7.74 4.45
C TYR A 91 -0.44 -9.23 4.23
N PHE A 92 0.20 -9.54 3.11
CA PHE A 92 0.33 -10.91 2.59
C PHE A 92 0.91 -11.87 3.63
N THR A 93 2.06 -11.53 4.24
CA THR A 93 2.68 -12.32 5.33
C THR A 93 1.77 -12.43 6.54
N GLY A 94 1.04 -11.37 6.89
CA GLY A 94 0.08 -11.39 8.00
C GLY A 94 -1.14 -12.28 7.71
N VAL A 95 -1.53 -12.44 6.45
CA VAL A 95 -2.69 -13.24 6.01
C VAL A 95 -2.31 -14.71 5.87
N PHE A 96 -1.21 -15.02 5.20
CA PHE A 96 -0.82 -16.40 4.88
C PHE A 96 0.30 -16.97 5.76
N GLY A 97 1.08 -16.15 6.47
CA GLY A 97 2.32 -16.56 7.12
C GLY A 97 3.53 -16.49 6.18
N GLU A 98 4.72 -16.84 6.66
CA GLU A 98 5.97 -16.77 5.87
C GLU A 98 6.13 -17.94 4.88
N GLU A 99 5.49 -19.09 5.14
CA GLU A 99 5.77 -20.35 4.43
C GLU A 99 4.74 -20.77 3.37
N LYS A 100 3.64 -20.02 3.20
CA LYS A 100 2.48 -20.49 2.40
C LYS A 100 2.46 -20.01 0.95
N THR A 101 3.55 -20.27 0.22
CA THR A 101 3.55 -20.17 -1.25
C THR A 101 4.00 -21.50 -1.86
N PRO A 102 3.27 -22.05 -2.85
CA PRO A 102 2.12 -21.45 -3.52
C PRO A 102 0.82 -21.49 -2.69
N VAL A 103 -0.09 -20.57 -2.97
CA VAL A 103 -1.40 -20.42 -2.31
C VAL A 103 -2.40 -21.37 -2.97
N ASN A 104 -3.01 -22.23 -2.15
CA ASN A 104 -4.11 -23.09 -2.55
C ASN A 104 -5.45 -22.54 -2.03
N PRO A 105 -6.29 -21.90 -2.87
CA PRO A 105 -7.57 -21.36 -2.42
C PRO A 105 -8.56 -22.41 -1.91
N ALA A 106 -8.49 -23.64 -2.43
CA ALA A 106 -9.42 -24.71 -2.05
C ALA A 106 -9.25 -25.15 -0.59
N THR A 107 -8.09 -24.90 0.02
CA THR A 107 -7.84 -25.17 1.45
C THR A 107 -8.59 -24.24 2.40
N PHE A 108 -9.11 -23.11 1.90
CA PHE A 108 -9.85 -22.15 2.70
C PHE A 108 -11.37 -22.37 2.57
N PRO A 109 -12.14 -22.18 3.64
CA PRO A 109 -13.60 -22.25 3.56
C PRO A 109 -14.15 -21.17 2.61
N ARG A 110 -15.31 -21.43 2.00
CA ARG A 110 -16.01 -20.41 1.20
C ARG A 110 -16.48 -19.25 2.09
N TRP A 111 -16.49 -18.06 1.51
CA TRP A 111 -17.09 -16.89 2.16
C TRP A 111 -18.60 -17.11 2.29
N PRO A 112 -19.18 -16.90 3.48
CA PRO A 112 -20.60 -17.15 3.68
C PRO A 112 -21.42 -16.11 2.91
N LEU A 113 -22.36 -16.57 2.07
CA LEU A 113 -23.28 -15.70 1.32
C LEU A 113 -24.11 -14.79 2.24
N ASN A 114 -24.44 -15.29 3.43
CA ASN A 114 -25.19 -14.56 4.47
C ASN A 114 -24.26 -14.05 5.57
N SER A 115 -23.05 -13.62 5.21
CA SER A 115 -22.13 -12.97 6.15
C SER A 115 -22.82 -11.76 6.80
N PRO A 116 -22.72 -11.55 8.12
CA PRO A 116 -23.22 -10.33 8.75
C PRO A 116 -22.46 -9.08 8.27
N GLN A 117 -21.26 -9.27 7.73
CA GLN A 117 -20.48 -8.22 7.08
C GLN A 117 -20.56 -8.40 5.57
N PRO A 118 -21.14 -7.43 4.83
CA PRO A 118 -21.11 -7.43 3.36
C PRO A 118 -19.68 -7.52 2.84
N LEU A 119 -19.48 -8.28 1.76
CA LEU A 119 -18.19 -8.51 1.11
C LEU A 119 -17.52 -7.20 0.70
N GLY A 120 -18.25 -6.24 0.13
CA GLY A 120 -17.69 -4.92 -0.18
C GLY A 120 -17.04 -4.25 1.03
N ARG A 121 -17.72 -4.33 2.18
CA ARG A 121 -17.19 -3.82 3.47
C ARG A 121 -16.07 -4.70 4.03
N ALA A 122 -16.10 -6.01 3.80
CA ALA A 122 -15.03 -6.92 4.19
C ALA A 122 -13.77 -6.78 3.32
N VAL A 123 -13.88 -6.24 2.10
CA VAL A 123 -12.75 -5.88 1.23
C VAL A 123 -12.21 -4.49 1.56
N ALA A 124 -13.08 -3.58 2.00
CA ALA A 124 -12.68 -2.24 2.43
C ALA A 124 -11.69 -2.30 3.60
N ARG A 125 -10.55 -1.65 3.45
CA ARG A 125 -9.60 -1.32 4.53
C ARG A 125 -9.38 0.17 4.47
N HIS A 126 -9.28 0.85 5.60
CA HIS A 126 -9.00 2.29 5.66
C HIS A 126 -8.09 2.62 6.83
N ASN A 127 -7.45 3.78 6.81
CA ASN A 127 -6.83 4.39 8.00
C ASN A 127 -7.51 5.72 8.38
N LEU A 128 -7.04 6.29 9.49
CA LEU A 128 -7.52 7.59 9.99
C LEU A 128 -7.22 8.73 9.01
N ARG A 129 -6.06 8.71 8.33
CA ARG A 129 -5.70 9.73 7.34
C ARG A 129 -6.69 9.76 6.18
N GLU A 130 -7.01 8.61 5.62
CA GLU A 130 -7.96 8.43 4.54
C GLU A 130 -9.37 8.80 4.97
N SER A 131 -9.76 8.45 6.19
CA SER A 131 -11.06 8.88 6.73
C SER A 131 -11.15 10.40 6.82
N ASP A 132 -10.08 11.09 7.23
CA ASP A 132 -10.04 12.55 7.24
C ASP A 132 -10.05 13.12 5.81
N MET A 133 -9.29 12.52 4.87
CA MET A 133 -9.28 12.94 3.47
C MET A 133 -10.66 12.79 2.84
N LEU A 134 -11.33 11.63 3.02
CA LEU A 134 -12.68 11.39 2.53
C LEU A 134 -13.66 12.42 3.09
N ARG A 135 -13.61 12.70 4.40
CA ARG A 135 -14.45 13.73 5.02
C ARG A 135 -14.23 15.12 4.40
N ARG A 136 -12.99 15.46 4.04
CA ARG A 136 -12.68 16.73 3.36
C ARG A 136 -13.17 16.74 1.91
N THR A 137 -13.00 15.65 1.18
CA THR A 137 -13.51 15.53 -0.20
C THR A 137 -15.03 15.58 -0.26
N MET A 138 -15.73 15.06 0.75
CA MET A 138 -17.18 15.22 0.86
C MET A 138 -17.60 16.69 1.06
N ALA A 139 -16.77 17.48 1.76
CA ALA A 139 -17.02 18.91 1.93
C ALA A 139 -16.64 19.73 0.68
N ASP A 140 -15.68 19.25 -0.11
CA ASP A 140 -15.20 19.91 -1.33
C ASP A 140 -14.76 18.87 -2.38
N PRO A 141 -15.68 18.45 -3.27
CA PRO A 141 -15.39 17.45 -4.30
C PRO A 141 -14.29 17.86 -5.29
N ALA A 142 -14.06 19.17 -5.46
CA ALA A 142 -13.00 19.67 -6.35
C ALA A 142 -11.59 19.41 -5.80
N ARG A 143 -11.46 19.12 -4.49
CA ARG A 143 -10.20 18.72 -3.85
C ARG A 143 -9.95 17.22 -3.86
N ARG A 144 -10.62 16.48 -4.73
CA ARG A 144 -10.36 15.04 -4.88
C ARG A 144 -8.96 14.87 -5.46
N GLU A 145 -7.97 14.76 -4.59
CA GLU A 145 -6.63 14.32 -4.99
C GLU A 145 -6.76 12.91 -5.57
N GLU A 146 -6.45 12.78 -6.85
CA GLU A 146 -6.42 11.50 -7.54
C GLU A 146 -5.21 10.69 -7.05
N ASN A 147 -5.43 9.88 -6.03
CA ASN A 147 -4.47 8.90 -5.58
C ASN A 147 -4.78 7.55 -6.24
N VAL A 148 -3.89 7.13 -7.15
CA VAL A 148 -3.98 5.87 -7.91
C VAL A 148 -4.24 4.66 -6.99
N PHE A 149 -3.51 4.57 -5.87
CA PHE A 149 -3.65 3.48 -4.92
C PHE A 149 -5.03 3.43 -4.24
N MET A 150 -5.61 4.60 -3.91
CA MET A 150 -6.98 4.71 -3.42
C MET A 150 -8.02 4.37 -4.51
N GLY A 151 -7.73 4.70 -5.77
CA GLY A 151 -8.51 4.29 -6.93
C GLY A 151 -8.65 2.76 -7.00
N VAL A 152 -7.52 2.04 -7.01
CA VAL A 152 -7.52 0.57 -7.04
C VAL A 152 -8.27 -0.04 -5.86
N ARG A 153 -8.11 0.50 -4.65
CA ARG A 153 -8.84 0.01 -3.47
C ARG A 153 -10.36 0.14 -3.61
N ARG A 154 -10.85 1.23 -4.22
CA ARG A 154 -12.28 1.39 -4.54
C ARG A 154 -12.75 0.37 -5.57
N VAL A 155 -11.92 0.05 -6.57
CA VAL A 155 -12.21 -1.01 -7.54
C VAL A 155 -12.38 -2.36 -6.84
N LEU A 156 -11.48 -2.70 -5.90
CA LEU A 156 -11.61 -3.96 -5.15
C LEU A 156 -12.91 -4.05 -4.35
N VAL A 157 -13.31 -2.95 -3.68
CA VAL A 157 -14.59 -2.87 -2.98
C VAL A 157 -15.76 -3.08 -3.96
N ASN A 158 -15.72 -2.43 -5.12
CA ASN A 158 -16.75 -2.57 -6.14
C ASN A 158 -16.85 -4.01 -6.68
N ILE A 159 -15.72 -4.68 -6.94
CA ILE A 159 -15.71 -6.10 -7.33
C ILE A 159 -16.44 -6.95 -6.27
N GLY A 160 -16.16 -6.72 -4.99
CA GLY A 160 -16.85 -7.38 -3.89
C GLY A 160 -18.37 -7.12 -3.88
N GLU A 161 -18.78 -5.87 -4.04
CA GLU A 161 -20.20 -5.48 -4.08
C GLU A 161 -20.95 -6.09 -5.28
N GLN A 162 -20.35 -6.09 -6.47
CA GLN A 162 -20.98 -6.67 -7.66
C GLN A 162 -21.11 -8.19 -7.54
N PHE A 163 -20.10 -8.87 -6.96
CA PHE A 163 -20.19 -10.30 -6.72
C PHE A 163 -21.36 -10.66 -5.78
N GLU A 164 -21.58 -9.89 -4.71
CA GLU A 164 -22.74 -10.10 -3.82
C GLU A 164 -24.08 -9.87 -4.53
N LYS A 165 -24.12 -8.93 -5.46
CA LYS A 165 -25.28 -8.68 -6.34
C LYS A 165 -25.46 -9.74 -7.42
N ARG A 166 -24.69 -10.82 -7.39
CA ARG A 166 -24.71 -11.91 -8.39
C ARG A 166 -24.25 -11.48 -9.78
N HIS A 167 -23.37 -10.49 -9.86
CA HIS A 167 -22.63 -10.16 -11.07
C HIS A 167 -21.16 -10.61 -10.94
N PRO A 168 -20.84 -11.88 -11.26
CA PRO A 168 -19.47 -12.37 -11.16
C PRO A 168 -18.56 -11.85 -12.28
N HIS A 169 -19.11 -11.25 -13.33
CA HIS A 169 -18.35 -10.68 -14.45
C HIS A 169 -18.32 -9.17 -14.33
N LEU A 170 -17.14 -8.58 -14.51
CA LEU A 170 -16.94 -7.13 -14.50
C LEU A 170 -16.02 -6.72 -15.64
N LEU A 171 -16.29 -5.55 -16.21
CA LEU A 171 -15.41 -4.90 -17.16
C LEU A 171 -14.81 -3.66 -16.51
N ILE A 172 -13.48 -3.57 -16.47
CA ILE A 172 -12.80 -2.35 -16.06
C ILE A 172 -12.25 -1.70 -17.31
N GLN A 173 -12.47 -0.39 -17.49
CA GLN A 173 -12.01 0.33 -18.67
C GLN A 173 -11.41 1.69 -18.30
N ASP A 174 -10.64 2.28 -19.20
CA ASP A 174 -10.12 3.63 -19.06
C ASP A 174 -11.12 4.66 -19.57
N ASP A 175 -10.87 5.94 -19.27
CA ASP A 175 -11.75 7.03 -19.69
C ASP A 175 -11.85 7.16 -21.22
N GLU A 176 -10.80 6.75 -21.93
CA GLU A 176 -10.73 6.77 -23.41
C GLU A 176 -11.28 5.50 -24.07
N GLU A 177 -11.67 4.49 -23.28
CA GLU A 177 -12.14 3.19 -23.76
C GLU A 177 -11.14 2.53 -24.73
N THR A 178 -9.85 2.65 -24.41
CA THR A 178 -8.74 2.05 -25.17
C THR A 178 -8.12 0.86 -24.48
N ASN A 179 -8.24 0.76 -23.15
CA ASN A 179 -7.69 -0.32 -22.33
C ASN A 179 -8.76 -0.93 -21.45
N PHE A 180 -8.81 -2.26 -21.44
CA PHE A 180 -9.83 -3.04 -20.74
C PHE A 180 -9.21 -4.15 -19.89
N ILE A 181 -9.77 -4.39 -18.71
CA ILE A 181 -9.51 -5.56 -17.89
C ILE A 181 -10.83 -6.28 -17.68
N CYS A 182 -10.92 -7.50 -18.22
CA CYS A 182 -12.06 -8.39 -18.02
C CYS A 182 -11.83 -9.21 -16.75
N ILE A 183 -12.79 -9.22 -15.83
CA ILE A 183 -12.72 -9.98 -14.58
C ILE A 183 -13.90 -10.94 -14.52
N HIS A 184 -13.64 -12.21 -14.20
CA HIS A 184 -14.65 -13.18 -13.80
C HIS A 184 -14.28 -13.73 -12.42
N VAL A 185 -15.02 -13.32 -11.39
CA VAL A 185 -14.88 -13.82 -10.03
C VAL A 185 -15.52 -15.20 -9.94
N LEU A 186 -14.69 -16.22 -9.73
CA LEU A 186 -15.09 -17.62 -9.69
C LEU A 186 -15.74 -17.96 -8.34
N GLU A 187 -15.09 -17.55 -7.26
CA GLU A 187 -15.58 -17.75 -5.90
C GLU A 187 -14.86 -16.83 -4.92
N VAL A 188 -15.41 -16.72 -3.71
CA VAL A 188 -14.80 -15.99 -2.61
C VAL A 188 -14.53 -16.95 -1.47
N ARG A 189 -13.30 -16.91 -0.96
CA ARG A 189 -12.81 -17.73 0.15
C ARG A 189 -12.58 -16.88 1.39
N LYS A 190 -12.77 -17.44 2.57
CA LYS A 190 -12.51 -16.80 3.86
C LYS A 190 -11.14 -17.29 4.37
N ILE A 191 -10.13 -16.43 4.31
CA ILE A 191 -8.78 -16.79 4.80
C ILE A 191 -8.69 -16.69 6.32
N LYS A 192 -9.26 -15.61 6.88
CA LYS A 192 -9.39 -15.33 8.31
C LYS A 192 -10.72 -14.64 8.58
N ASP A 193 -11.08 -14.47 9.85
CA ASP A 193 -12.22 -13.64 10.21
C ASP A 193 -12.09 -12.23 9.63
N GLY A 194 -13.11 -11.81 8.87
CA GLY A 194 -13.15 -10.52 8.19
C GLY A 194 -12.23 -10.38 6.97
N VAL A 195 -11.50 -11.42 6.55
CA VAL A 195 -10.54 -11.35 5.42
C VAL A 195 -11.00 -12.26 4.26
N PRO A 196 -11.70 -11.69 3.26
CA PRO A 196 -12.05 -12.42 2.05
C PRO A 196 -10.85 -12.54 1.09
N MET A 197 -10.91 -13.52 0.21
CA MET A 197 -10.06 -13.68 -0.96
C MET A 197 -10.94 -13.95 -2.17
N LEU A 198 -10.82 -13.11 -3.18
CA LEU A 198 -11.60 -13.23 -4.41
C LEU A 198 -10.76 -14.02 -5.41
N VAL A 199 -11.15 -15.27 -5.68
CA VAL A 199 -10.51 -16.12 -6.68
C VAL A 199 -11.16 -15.81 -8.03
N LEU A 200 -10.35 -15.52 -9.04
CA LEU A 200 -10.87 -14.98 -10.30
C LEU A 200 -10.02 -15.36 -11.51
N LEU A 201 -10.62 -15.21 -12.68
CA LEU A 201 -9.94 -15.14 -13.96
C LEU A 201 -9.85 -13.67 -14.38
N PHE A 202 -8.72 -13.29 -14.98
CA PHE A 202 -8.61 -11.97 -15.60
C PHE A 202 -8.00 -12.03 -17.00
N GLY A 203 -8.50 -11.17 -17.88
CA GLY A 203 -7.98 -10.93 -19.21
C GLY A 203 -7.68 -9.44 -19.40
N ARG A 204 -6.75 -9.11 -20.29
CA ARG A 204 -6.47 -7.74 -20.72
C ARG A 204 -6.82 -7.59 -22.19
N GLY A 205 -7.56 -6.54 -22.51
CA GLY A 205 -7.81 -6.13 -23.88
C GLY A 205 -7.29 -4.71 -24.12
N THR A 206 -6.91 -4.42 -25.35
CA THR A 206 -6.75 -3.05 -25.83
C THR A 206 -7.62 -2.87 -27.07
N ARG A 207 -7.88 -1.63 -27.46
CA ARG A 207 -8.58 -1.32 -28.71
C ARG A 207 -7.89 -1.91 -29.95
N SER A 208 -6.58 -2.12 -29.87
CA SER A 208 -5.75 -2.68 -30.95
C SER A 208 -5.54 -4.20 -30.87
N LEU A 209 -5.77 -4.85 -29.72
CA LEU A 209 -5.64 -6.30 -29.59
C LEU A 209 -6.92 -7.01 -30.09
N PRO A 210 -6.82 -8.26 -30.58
CA PRO A 210 -7.92 -8.97 -31.21
C PRO A 210 -9.16 -9.03 -30.33
N LEU A 211 -10.21 -8.42 -30.86
CA LEU A 211 -11.50 -8.27 -30.23
C LEU A 211 -12.33 -9.55 -30.20
N SER A 212 -11.98 -10.57 -30.98
CA SER A 212 -12.81 -11.76 -31.14
C SER A 212 -13.08 -12.45 -29.80
N THR A 213 -12.04 -12.65 -28.98
CA THR A 213 -12.19 -13.28 -27.67
C THR A 213 -12.89 -12.38 -26.65
N LEU A 214 -12.61 -11.06 -26.66
CA LEU A 214 -13.19 -10.13 -25.70
C LEU A 214 -14.68 -9.86 -25.97
N LEU A 215 -15.07 -9.74 -27.24
CA LEU A 215 -16.47 -9.60 -27.64
C LEU A 215 -17.25 -10.87 -27.33
N LEU A 216 -16.69 -12.05 -27.65
CA LEU A 216 -17.31 -13.32 -27.28
C LEU A 216 -17.48 -13.43 -25.76
N TRP A 217 -16.44 -13.11 -24.99
CA TRP A 217 -16.50 -13.10 -23.53
C TRP A 217 -17.58 -12.13 -23.01
N ARG A 218 -17.67 -10.94 -23.59
CA ARG A 218 -18.67 -9.93 -23.23
C ARG A 218 -20.08 -10.44 -23.49
N ASP A 219 -20.35 -10.98 -24.67
CA ASP A 219 -21.70 -11.45 -25.02
C ASP A 219 -22.10 -12.64 -24.14
N GLU A 220 -21.18 -13.57 -23.87
CA GLU A 220 -21.38 -14.65 -22.90
C GLU A 220 -21.66 -14.10 -21.50
N ALA A 221 -20.85 -13.17 -21.00
CA ALA A 221 -21.01 -12.59 -19.67
C ALA A 221 -22.33 -11.80 -19.53
N ILE A 222 -22.78 -11.10 -20.58
CA ILE A 222 -24.11 -10.46 -20.63
C ILE A 222 -25.21 -11.53 -20.55
N SER A 223 -25.11 -12.59 -21.35
CA SER A 223 -26.14 -13.64 -21.42
C SER A 223 -26.37 -14.37 -20.09
N MET A 224 -25.33 -14.42 -19.24
CA MET A 224 -25.42 -15.05 -17.93
C MET A 224 -25.76 -14.09 -16.80
N SER A 225 -25.65 -12.78 -17.03
CA SER A 225 -25.99 -11.80 -16.01
C SER A 225 -27.50 -11.79 -15.83
N PRO A 226 -28.02 -11.86 -14.59
CA PRO A 226 -29.47 -11.83 -14.33
C PRO A 226 -30.16 -10.62 -14.96
N ASP A 227 -29.44 -9.49 -15.01
CA ASP A 227 -29.94 -8.21 -15.50
C ASP A 227 -29.54 -7.92 -16.95
N GLN A 228 -28.94 -8.90 -17.66
CA GLN A 228 -28.50 -8.77 -19.06
C GLN A 228 -27.55 -7.57 -19.30
N PHE A 229 -26.72 -7.23 -18.31
CA PHE A 229 -25.63 -6.27 -18.47
C PHE A 229 -24.38 -6.73 -17.68
N ILE A 230 -23.21 -6.19 -18.05
CA ILE A 230 -21.97 -6.36 -17.30
C ILE A 230 -21.68 -5.06 -16.56
N PRO A 231 -21.51 -5.09 -15.23
CA PRO A 231 -21.01 -3.93 -14.50
C PRO A 231 -19.69 -3.43 -15.07
N THR A 232 -19.67 -2.16 -15.47
CA THR A 232 -18.46 -1.49 -15.98
C THR A 232 -17.93 -0.50 -14.96
N VAL A 233 -16.62 -0.54 -14.71
CA VAL A 233 -15.91 0.38 -13.81
C VAL A 233 -14.89 1.17 -14.63
N THR A 234 -15.02 2.49 -14.66
CA THR A 234 -14.07 3.38 -15.33
C THR A 234 -12.99 3.86 -14.34
N ILE A 235 -11.72 3.66 -14.67
CA ILE A 235 -10.56 4.12 -13.88
C ILE A 235 -9.42 4.59 -14.79
N GLY A 236 -8.52 5.43 -14.29
CA GLY A 236 -7.35 5.88 -15.04
C GLY A 236 -6.37 4.75 -15.37
N LEU A 237 -5.47 5.03 -16.32
CA LEU A 237 -4.49 4.05 -16.81
C LEU A 237 -3.49 3.64 -15.73
N ASP A 238 -3.06 4.57 -14.88
CA ASP A 238 -2.16 4.26 -13.77
C ASP A 238 -2.86 3.32 -12.75
N GLU A 239 -4.17 3.47 -12.50
CA GLU A 239 -4.92 2.51 -11.67
C GLU A 239 -5.02 1.12 -12.31
N GLN A 240 -5.30 1.06 -13.61
CA GLN A 240 -5.31 -0.22 -14.34
C GLN A 240 -3.96 -0.92 -14.26
N ASN A 241 -2.88 -0.18 -14.47
CA ASN A 241 -1.51 -0.68 -14.40
C ASN A 241 -1.22 -1.26 -13.01
N LEU A 242 -1.57 -0.54 -11.94
CA LEU A 242 -1.39 -1.05 -10.59
C LEU A 242 -2.25 -2.30 -10.32
N LEU A 243 -3.50 -2.33 -10.77
CA LEU A 243 -4.37 -3.51 -10.65
C LEU A 243 -3.80 -4.73 -11.39
N LEU A 244 -3.30 -4.53 -12.62
CA LEU A 244 -2.64 -5.59 -13.39
C LEU A 244 -1.36 -6.08 -12.70
N ALA A 245 -0.56 -5.17 -12.11
CA ALA A 245 0.62 -5.56 -11.32
C ALA A 245 0.24 -6.45 -10.13
N ILE A 246 -0.84 -6.13 -9.43
CA ILE A 246 -1.37 -6.93 -8.32
C ILE A 246 -1.82 -8.30 -8.82
N LEU A 247 -2.64 -8.34 -9.88
CA LEU A 247 -3.16 -9.57 -10.48
C LEU A 247 -2.05 -10.48 -10.99
N ALA A 248 -1.04 -9.91 -11.65
CA ALA A 248 0.13 -10.64 -12.14
C ALA A 248 1.05 -11.14 -11.02
N SER A 249 1.22 -10.36 -9.95
CA SER A 249 1.98 -10.78 -8.78
C SER A 249 1.29 -11.95 -8.06
N ASN A 250 -0.03 -11.88 -7.91
CA ASN A 250 -0.81 -12.90 -7.22
C ASN A 250 -0.96 -14.18 -8.05
N SER A 251 -1.06 -14.09 -9.38
CA SER A 251 -1.13 -15.29 -10.24
C SER A 251 0.15 -16.14 -10.17
N GLN A 252 1.32 -15.52 -10.00
CA GLN A 252 2.59 -16.24 -9.82
C GLN A 252 2.63 -17.06 -8.53
N ARG A 253 1.78 -16.73 -7.55
CA ARG A 253 1.69 -17.43 -6.26
C ARG A 253 0.56 -18.44 -6.23
N PHE A 254 -0.22 -18.57 -7.29
CA PHE A 254 -1.34 -19.48 -7.36
C PHE A 254 -0.84 -20.90 -7.60
N ASP A 255 -1.34 -21.88 -6.84
CA ASP A 255 -0.89 -23.28 -6.95
C ASP A 255 -1.51 -24.07 -8.12
N GLY A 256 -2.50 -23.47 -8.80
CA GLY A 256 -3.19 -24.08 -9.94
C GLY A 256 -4.22 -25.16 -9.57
N SER A 257 -4.44 -25.43 -8.27
CA SER A 257 -5.35 -26.49 -7.81
C SER A 257 -6.83 -26.24 -8.14
N VAL A 258 -7.21 -24.96 -8.29
CA VAL A 258 -8.57 -24.60 -8.67
C VAL A 258 -8.71 -24.69 -10.19
N SER A 259 -9.07 -25.88 -10.66
CA SER A 259 -9.54 -26.08 -12.04
C SER A 259 -11.03 -25.68 -12.11
N ALA A 260 -11.29 -24.38 -12.17
CA ALA A 260 -12.63 -23.93 -12.52
C ALA A 260 -12.85 -24.16 -14.03
N PRO A 261 -14.03 -24.64 -14.44
CA PRO A 261 -14.34 -24.79 -15.86
C PRO A 261 -14.25 -23.41 -16.53
N ARG A 262 -13.38 -23.30 -17.53
CA ARG A 262 -13.20 -22.09 -18.35
C ARG A 262 -14.02 -22.22 -19.62
N ARG A 263 -14.68 -21.14 -20.03
CA ARG A 263 -15.29 -21.07 -21.35
C ARG A 263 -14.24 -20.94 -22.45
N GLU A 264 -14.67 -21.08 -23.70
CA GLU A 264 -13.81 -20.86 -24.86
C GLU A 264 -13.25 -19.44 -24.85
N SER A 265 -14.08 -18.45 -24.54
CA SER A 265 -13.66 -17.05 -24.43
C SER A 265 -12.69 -16.76 -23.27
N GLU A 266 -12.61 -17.65 -22.28
CA GLU A 266 -11.78 -17.50 -21.07
C GLU A 266 -10.49 -18.33 -21.11
N GLN A 267 -10.26 -19.11 -22.17
CA GLN A 267 -9.01 -19.85 -22.35
C GLN A 267 -7.75 -18.97 -22.22
N PRO A 268 -7.70 -17.74 -22.79
CA PRO A 268 -6.52 -16.89 -22.64
C PRO A 268 -6.44 -16.16 -21.28
N PHE A 269 -7.45 -16.29 -20.41
CA PHE A 269 -7.47 -15.58 -19.15
C PHE A 269 -6.50 -16.24 -18.15
N VAL A 270 -5.94 -15.44 -17.26
CA VAL A 270 -5.03 -15.89 -16.22
C VAL A 270 -5.79 -16.06 -14.91
N THR A 271 -5.59 -17.18 -14.23
CA THR A 271 -6.13 -17.37 -12.88
C THR A 271 -5.31 -16.55 -11.89
N SER A 272 -5.98 -15.83 -11.01
CA SER A 272 -5.37 -15.05 -9.94
C SER A 272 -6.29 -14.98 -8.73
N PHE A 273 -5.88 -14.19 -7.74
CA PHE A 273 -6.72 -13.82 -6.62
C PHE A 273 -6.47 -12.37 -6.19
N LEU A 274 -7.48 -11.77 -5.58
CA LEU A 274 -7.39 -10.45 -4.95
C LEU A 274 -7.60 -10.58 -3.45
N LEU A 275 -6.75 -9.88 -2.71
CA LEU A 275 -6.89 -9.65 -1.28
C LEU A 275 -7.32 -8.21 -1.00
N PRO A 276 -8.00 -7.96 0.13
CA PRO A 276 -8.20 -6.62 0.66
C PRO A 276 -6.87 -5.86 0.69
N MET A 277 -6.88 -4.62 0.21
CA MET A 277 -5.71 -3.75 0.22
C MET A 277 -5.91 -2.63 1.22
N GLY A 278 -4.99 -2.53 2.17
CA GLY A 278 -4.92 -1.46 3.14
C GLY A 278 -3.68 -0.59 2.95
N PRO A 279 -3.56 0.47 3.76
CA PRO A 279 -2.38 1.31 3.77
C PRO A 279 -1.13 0.53 4.19
N ILE A 280 -0.02 0.82 3.54
CA ILE A 280 1.27 0.24 3.89
C ILE A 280 1.69 0.78 5.26
N GLY A 281 2.09 -0.12 6.16
CA GLY A 281 2.59 0.26 7.47
C GLY A 281 3.88 1.06 7.37
N GLN A 282 4.12 1.97 8.31
CA GLN A 282 5.34 2.81 8.32
C GLN A 282 6.64 2.00 8.30
N GLN A 283 6.66 0.84 8.96
CA GLN A 283 7.84 -0.02 8.96
C GLN A 283 8.16 -0.50 7.54
N ASP A 284 7.14 -0.92 6.79
CA ASP A 284 7.31 -1.37 5.40
C ASP A 284 7.64 -0.20 4.48
N ILE A 285 7.01 0.98 4.64
CA ILE A 285 7.42 2.20 3.93
C ILE A 285 8.90 2.49 4.20
N GLY A 286 9.35 2.39 5.45
CA GLY A 286 10.74 2.58 5.83
C GLY A 286 11.69 1.61 5.12
N LYS A 287 11.35 0.32 5.08
CA LYS A 287 12.11 -0.72 4.36
C LYS A 287 12.10 -0.47 2.84
N LEU A 288 10.95 -0.10 2.28
CA LEU A 288 10.73 0.06 0.84
C LEU A 288 11.33 1.35 0.29
N THR A 289 11.34 2.44 1.05
CA THR A 289 12.07 3.66 0.66
C THR A 289 13.57 3.53 0.89
N ASN A 290 14.02 2.63 1.78
CA ASN A 290 15.44 2.43 1.95
C ASN A 290 16.06 1.83 0.67
N TYR A 291 17.13 2.46 0.21
CA TYR A 291 17.98 1.92 -0.84
C TYR A 291 19.42 2.12 -0.39
N SER A 292 20.09 1.01 -0.08
CA SER A 292 21.48 0.99 0.37
C SER A 292 22.49 1.29 -0.75
N GLY A 293 22.04 1.34 -2.01
CA GLY A 293 22.88 1.76 -3.12
C GLY A 293 23.12 3.27 -3.12
N CYS A 294 24.27 3.69 -3.62
CA CYS A 294 24.59 5.09 -3.85
C CYS A 294 23.56 5.72 -4.81
N TYR A 295 22.97 6.89 -4.48
CA TYR A 295 21.95 7.48 -5.37
C TYR A 295 22.51 7.86 -6.75
N VAL A 296 23.82 8.10 -6.88
CA VAL A 296 24.40 8.47 -8.18
C VAL A 296 24.66 7.27 -9.08
N CYS A 297 25.27 6.20 -8.57
CA CYS A 297 25.65 5.05 -9.40
C CYS A 297 24.82 3.78 -9.16
N GLY A 298 23.97 3.75 -8.15
CA GLY A 298 23.17 2.58 -7.74
C GLY A 298 23.95 1.50 -6.99
N LYS A 299 25.28 1.56 -6.92
CA LYS A 299 26.10 0.49 -6.31
C LYS A 299 26.25 0.67 -4.81
N GLN A 300 26.24 -0.43 -4.07
CA GLN A 300 26.55 -0.49 -2.63
C GLN A 300 28.07 -0.53 -2.42
N THR A 301 28.79 0.55 -2.74
CA THR A 301 30.25 0.58 -2.51
C THR A 301 30.69 1.87 -1.85
N ALA A 302 31.58 1.76 -0.85
CA ALA A 302 32.22 2.89 -0.19
C ALA A 302 33.00 3.79 -1.17
N THR A 303 33.43 3.22 -2.31
CA THR A 303 34.08 3.95 -3.40
C THR A 303 33.18 5.00 -4.05
N CYS A 304 31.86 4.82 -4.04
CA CYS A 304 30.92 5.78 -4.62
C CYS A 304 30.89 7.12 -3.87
N GLN A 305 30.98 7.07 -2.53
CA GLN A 305 30.93 8.30 -1.71
C GLN A 305 32.09 9.25 -2.03
N ARG A 306 33.27 8.72 -2.37
CA ARG A 306 34.41 9.52 -2.81
C ARG A 306 34.17 10.13 -4.19
N ALA A 307 33.64 9.35 -5.13
CA ALA A 307 33.38 9.79 -6.50
C ALA A 307 32.31 10.90 -6.58
N HIS A 308 31.30 10.85 -5.71
CA HIS A 308 30.17 11.80 -5.69
C HIS A 308 30.13 12.63 -4.40
N TRP A 309 31.31 12.99 -3.90
CA TRP A 309 31.42 13.73 -2.65
C TRP A 309 30.67 15.07 -2.71
N LYS A 310 30.63 15.75 -3.86
CA LYS A 310 29.95 17.06 -3.98
C LYS A 310 28.47 16.97 -3.62
N GLU A 311 27.82 15.89 -4.02
CA GLU A 311 26.40 15.66 -3.80
C GLU A 311 26.14 15.06 -2.40
N HIS A 312 27.08 14.31 -1.83
CA HIS A 312 27.01 13.80 -0.45
C HIS A 312 27.37 14.84 0.63
N LYS A 313 28.22 15.80 0.28
CA LYS A 313 28.79 16.82 1.18
C LYS A 313 27.73 17.64 1.91
N PRO A 314 26.62 18.10 1.30
CA PRO A 314 25.57 18.84 2.02
C PRO A 314 24.99 18.03 3.18
N THR A 315 24.71 16.74 2.96
CA THR A 315 24.18 15.85 4.01
C THR A 315 25.22 15.60 5.10
N CYS A 316 26.48 15.32 4.75
CA CYS A 316 27.54 15.13 5.74
C CYS A 316 27.82 16.40 6.56
N ASN A 317 27.87 17.55 5.88
CA ASN A 317 28.09 18.85 6.52
C ASN A 317 26.89 19.31 7.36
N SER A 318 25.68 18.80 7.10
CA SER A 318 24.49 19.16 7.89
C SER A 318 24.65 18.83 9.39
N LEU A 319 25.50 17.85 9.72
CA LEU A 319 25.81 17.47 11.10
C LEU A 319 26.97 18.21 11.72
N LYS A 320 27.77 18.93 10.92
CA LYS A 320 28.96 19.64 11.41
C LYS A 320 28.54 20.74 12.38
N GLY A 321 29.19 20.76 13.55
CA GLY A 321 28.88 21.71 14.62
C GLY A 321 27.51 21.49 15.27
N GLY A 322 26.93 20.29 15.15
CA GLY A 322 25.75 19.92 15.92
C GLY A 322 26.08 19.62 17.38
N SER A 323 25.17 19.98 18.27
CA SER A 323 25.30 19.77 19.71
C SER A 323 24.73 18.40 20.09
N TRP A 324 25.62 17.43 20.35
CA TRP A 324 25.26 16.07 20.74
C TRP A 324 25.07 15.99 22.25
N ARG A 325 23.93 15.46 22.70
CA ARG A 325 23.63 15.26 24.13
C ARG A 325 23.37 13.79 24.42
N PRO A 326 23.95 13.21 25.48
CA PRO A 326 23.58 11.87 25.92
C PRO A 326 22.12 11.87 26.39
N VAL A 327 21.38 10.85 26.03
CA VAL A 327 19.96 10.66 26.33
C VAL A 327 19.76 9.24 26.82
N LYS A 328 19.19 9.10 28.01
CA LYS A 328 18.82 7.79 28.56
C LYS A 328 17.49 7.35 27.98
N ILE A 329 17.45 6.12 27.48
CA ILE A 329 16.27 5.52 26.86
C ILE A 329 15.83 4.28 27.64
N SER A 330 14.55 3.93 27.51
CA SER A 330 13.98 2.73 28.12
C SER A 330 13.00 2.06 27.17
N THR A 331 12.81 0.76 27.28
CA THR A 331 11.71 0.04 26.62
C THR A 331 10.44 0.11 27.48
N GLN A 332 10.57 0.32 28.79
CA GLN A 332 9.44 0.36 29.72
C GLN A 332 8.59 1.62 29.51
N ASN A 333 7.45 1.44 28.85
CA ASN A 333 6.43 2.48 28.75
C ASN A 333 5.52 2.44 29.98
N LYS A 334 5.80 3.29 30.99
CA LYS A 334 5.03 3.36 32.23
C LYS A 334 3.67 4.08 32.09
N GLY A 335 3.36 4.60 30.89
CA GLY A 335 2.12 5.34 30.63
C GLY A 335 1.22 4.66 29.60
N ILE A 336 -0.10 4.83 29.75
CA ILE A 336 -1.06 4.57 28.66
C ILE A 336 -0.85 5.65 27.61
N THR A 337 0.05 5.40 26.67
CA THR A 337 0.32 6.29 25.56
C THR A 337 -0.18 5.65 24.27
N SER A 338 -1.35 6.08 23.83
CA SER A 338 -1.88 5.70 22.52
C SER A 338 -1.19 6.56 21.45
N TYR A 339 -0.09 6.05 20.89
CA TYR A 339 0.53 6.64 19.71
C TYR A 339 -0.23 6.21 18.46
N TYR A 340 -1.24 6.98 18.08
CA TYR A 340 -1.96 6.72 16.85
C TYR A 340 -1.10 7.13 15.65
N ASN A 341 -0.71 6.15 14.85
CA ASN A 341 -0.25 6.44 13.51
C ASN A 341 -1.47 6.68 12.63
N MET A 342 -1.50 7.82 11.93
CA MET A 342 -2.59 8.15 11.02
C MET A 342 -2.73 7.14 9.86
N GLN A 343 -1.69 6.34 9.60
CA GLN A 343 -1.70 5.26 8.62
C GLN A 343 -2.11 3.89 9.20
N THR A 344 -2.28 3.77 10.53
CA THR A 344 -2.74 2.52 11.13
C THR A 344 -4.13 2.17 10.58
N PRO A 345 -4.34 0.95 10.08
CA PRO A 345 -5.66 0.49 9.65
C PRO A 345 -6.68 0.64 10.78
N ILE A 346 -7.90 1.08 10.47
CA ILE A 346 -8.95 1.30 11.46
C ILE A 346 -9.28 0.02 12.21
N ASP A 347 -9.28 -1.11 11.52
CA ASP A 347 -9.55 -2.43 12.10
C ASP A 347 -8.47 -2.83 13.13
N ALA A 348 -7.27 -2.24 13.04
CA ALA A 348 -6.19 -2.42 14.00
C ALA A 348 -6.24 -1.42 15.18
N LEU A 349 -7.15 -0.44 15.19
CA LEU A 349 -7.27 0.52 16.30
C LEU A 349 -7.89 -0.10 17.55
N GLY A 350 -8.75 -1.13 17.40
CA GLY A 350 -9.41 -1.83 18.50
C GLY A 350 -8.52 -2.84 19.22
N ASN A 351 -7.49 -3.32 18.53
CA ASN A 351 -6.39 -4.05 19.11
C ASN A 351 -5.18 -3.12 19.00
N PRO A 352 -5.05 -2.08 19.86
CA PRO A 352 -3.81 -1.37 19.92
C PRO A 352 -2.78 -2.46 20.15
N THR A 353 -1.93 -2.71 19.16
CA THR A 353 -0.68 -3.37 19.41
C THR A 353 0.01 -2.39 20.34
N THR A 354 -0.30 -2.49 21.64
CA THR A 354 0.71 -2.45 22.67
C THR A 354 1.74 -3.44 22.16
N GLN A 355 2.61 -2.98 21.26
CA GLN A 355 3.93 -3.52 21.16
C GLN A 355 4.46 -3.23 22.55
N VAL A 356 4.23 -4.20 23.43
CA VAL A 356 4.74 -4.17 24.77
C VAL A 356 6.23 -4.26 24.52
N ILE A 357 6.90 -3.11 24.54
CA ILE A 357 8.35 -3.09 24.51
C ILE A 357 8.77 -3.51 25.92
N SER A 358 8.59 -4.79 26.23
CA SER A 358 8.85 -5.37 27.56
C SER A 358 9.70 -6.62 27.44
N SER A 359 10.60 -6.66 26.46
CA SER A 359 11.65 -7.68 26.49
C SER A 359 12.62 -7.42 27.64
N GLY A 360 12.62 -6.21 28.25
CA GLY A 360 13.62 -5.79 29.25
C GLY A 360 15.04 -5.70 28.70
N ASN A 361 15.26 -6.18 27.47
CA ASN A 361 16.54 -6.22 26.77
C ASN A 361 16.71 -4.94 25.94
N PRO A 362 17.94 -4.45 25.81
CA PRO A 362 18.22 -3.32 24.94
C PRO A 362 17.92 -3.68 23.48
N PRO A 363 17.41 -2.73 22.66
CA PRO A 363 17.21 -2.94 21.22
C PRO A 363 18.54 -3.34 20.53
N PRO A 364 18.51 -4.00 19.36
CA PRO A 364 19.73 -4.33 18.60
C PRO A 364 20.40 -3.07 18.02
N ASN A 365 21.73 -3.06 17.88
CA ASN A 365 22.47 -1.91 17.31
C ASN A 365 22.51 -1.98 15.78
N ALA A 366 21.35 -1.89 15.13
CA ALA A 366 21.25 -2.05 13.68
C ALA A 366 22.03 -1.00 12.86
N HIS A 367 22.39 0.15 13.47
CA HIS A 367 23.09 1.26 12.82
C HIS A 367 24.60 1.33 13.14
N GLY A 368 25.09 0.46 14.03
CA GLY A 368 26.48 0.50 14.49
C GLY A 368 26.85 1.86 15.12
N ASP A 369 28.00 2.41 14.72
CA ASP A 369 28.49 3.73 15.19
C ASP A 369 28.04 4.90 14.30
N SER A 370 27.30 4.60 13.22
CA SER A 370 26.88 5.60 12.25
C SER A 370 25.72 6.44 12.79
N PRO A 371 25.71 7.76 12.61
CA PRO A 371 24.54 8.56 12.92
C PRO A 371 23.37 8.20 12.01
N PHE A 372 22.19 8.05 12.61
CA PHE A 372 20.95 7.70 11.95
C PHE A 372 19.83 8.65 12.37
N LEU A 373 18.74 8.65 11.61
CA LEU A 373 17.61 9.54 11.88
C LEU A 373 16.59 8.85 12.80
N ILE A 374 16.16 9.56 13.84
CA ILE A 374 15.10 9.16 14.77
C ILE A 374 13.94 10.15 14.72
N LYS A 375 12.74 9.64 15.00
CA LYS A 375 11.54 10.42 15.24
C LYS A 375 11.27 10.41 16.73
N ILE A 376 11.11 11.61 17.29
CA ILE A 376 10.72 11.81 18.68
C ILE A 376 9.28 12.33 18.66
N GLN A 377 8.37 11.64 19.32
CA GLN A 377 6.94 11.95 19.31
C GLN A 377 6.40 11.99 20.74
N ARG A 378 5.70 13.07 21.09
CA ARG A 378 5.00 13.19 22.38
C ARG A 378 3.54 12.79 22.27
N ALA A 379 2.95 12.39 23.39
CA ALA A 379 1.51 12.16 23.49
C ALA A 379 0.73 13.48 23.33
N MET A 380 -0.52 13.39 22.86
CA MET A 380 -1.45 14.53 22.77
C MET A 380 -2.12 14.79 24.13
N THR A 381 -1.31 15.09 25.14
CA THR A 381 -1.77 15.36 26.51
C THR A 381 -0.94 16.48 27.10
N ASP A 382 -1.54 17.29 27.97
CA ASP A 382 -0.81 18.36 28.68
C ASP A 382 0.07 17.83 29.81
N ARG A 383 -0.10 16.56 30.20
CA ARG A 383 0.74 15.90 31.20
C ARG A 383 2.06 15.42 30.59
N PRO A 384 3.17 15.45 31.37
CA PRO A 384 4.44 14.88 30.94
C PRO A 384 4.30 13.37 30.82
N ASN A 385 4.06 12.92 29.59
CA ASN A 385 4.09 11.50 29.23
C ASN A 385 5.44 11.17 28.60
N PRO A 386 5.94 9.92 28.73
CA PRO A 386 7.12 9.49 28.01
C PRO A 386 6.99 9.84 26.52
N MET A 387 8.08 10.24 25.87
CA MET A 387 8.10 10.47 24.42
C MET A 387 8.56 9.20 23.72
N LEU A 388 7.89 8.81 22.64
CA LEU A 388 8.32 7.70 21.80
C LEU A 388 9.49 8.13 20.91
N ILE A 389 10.55 7.34 20.89
CA ILE A 389 11.73 7.51 20.04
C ILE A 389 11.89 6.25 19.20
N TYR A 390 11.87 6.42 17.88
CA TYR A 390 12.10 5.28 16.98
C TYR A 390 12.77 5.70 15.68
N ASP A 391 13.45 4.76 15.04
CA ASP A 391 14.04 4.95 13.71
C ASP A 391 13.09 4.50 12.60
N ARG A 392 13.44 4.81 11.34
CA ARG A 392 12.52 4.59 10.21
C ARG A 392 12.19 3.12 9.99
N GLN A 393 13.10 2.22 10.32
CA GLN A 393 12.95 0.79 10.13
C GLN A 393 12.31 0.07 11.33
N ARG A 394 12.03 0.80 12.42
CA ARG A 394 11.61 0.23 13.73
C ARG A 394 12.62 -0.80 14.26
N SER A 395 13.90 -0.60 13.95
CA SER A 395 15.00 -1.36 14.56
C SER A 395 15.29 -0.85 15.98
N LEU A 396 14.96 0.41 16.23
CA LEU A 396 14.95 1.06 17.53
C LEU A 396 13.51 1.52 17.82
N ASP A 397 12.96 1.10 18.95
CA ASP A 397 11.69 1.58 19.48
C ASP A 397 11.80 1.67 21.00
N VAL A 398 11.87 2.89 21.52
CA VAL A 398 12.16 3.18 22.92
C VAL A 398 11.42 4.43 23.37
N VAL A 399 11.42 4.71 24.67
CA VAL A 399 10.83 5.90 25.26
C VAL A 399 11.86 6.75 25.99
N LEU A 400 11.64 8.07 25.95
CA LEU A 400 12.31 9.08 26.77
C LEU A 400 11.34 9.53 27.86
N ASP A 401 11.62 9.14 29.11
CA ASP A 401 10.78 9.42 30.26
C ASP A 401 11.33 10.62 31.05
N HIS A 402 10.47 11.61 31.33
CA HIS A 402 10.82 12.79 32.10
C HIS A 402 11.32 12.46 33.52
N SER A 403 10.82 11.38 34.13
CA SER A 403 11.25 10.94 35.47
C SER A 403 12.66 10.34 35.49
N VAL A 404 13.18 9.89 34.34
CA VAL A 404 14.49 9.24 34.21
C VAL A 404 15.56 10.24 33.71
N ASP A 405 15.20 11.07 32.73
CA ASP A 405 16.10 12.04 32.12
C ASP A 405 15.36 13.36 31.81
N PRO A 406 15.07 14.17 32.85
CA PRO A 406 14.31 15.42 32.68
C PRO A 406 15.05 16.42 31.78
N GLY A 407 16.39 16.47 31.85
CA GLY A 407 17.19 17.41 31.05
C GLY A 407 17.08 17.15 29.55
N SER A 408 17.18 15.89 29.12
CA SER A 408 16.98 15.51 27.72
C SER A 408 15.53 15.62 27.28
N TYR A 409 14.58 15.32 28.16
CA TYR A 409 13.15 15.48 27.91
C TYR A 409 12.79 16.94 27.61
N GLU A 410 13.24 17.87 28.46
CA GLU A 410 13.02 19.32 28.25
C GLU A 410 13.75 19.84 27.01
N ALA A 411 14.94 19.31 26.73
CA ALA A 411 15.66 19.63 25.49
C ALA A 411 14.85 19.21 24.24
N ALA A 412 14.24 18.02 24.27
CA ALA A 412 13.36 17.56 23.20
C ALA A 412 12.09 18.42 23.10
N LEU A 413 11.42 18.73 24.22
CA LEU A 413 10.24 19.61 24.25
C LEU A 413 10.52 20.98 23.64
N LYS A 414 11.66 21.60 24.00
CA LYS A 414 12.07 22.90 23.45
C LYS A 414 12.22 22.87 21.92
N GLN A 415 12.53 21.71 21.35
CA GLN A 415 12.67 21.52 19.92
C GLN A 415 11.36 21.15 19.21
N MET A 416 10.35 20.67 19.93
CA MET A 416 9.06 20.25 19.32
C MET A 416 8.41 21.30 18.42
N PRO A 417 8.41 22.62 18.73
CA PRO A 417 7.83 23.64 17.87
C PRO A 417 8.39 23.67 16.44
N THR A 418 9.61 23.14 16.21
CA THR A 418 10.18 23.06 14.85
C THR A 418 9.61 21.92 14.01
N GLY A 419 8.75 21.09 14.60
CA GLY A 419 8.21 19.89 13.97
C GLY A 419 6.73 19.98 13.67
N TYR A 420 6.16 18.86 13.19
CA TYR A 420 4.76 18.83 12.75
C TYR A 420 3.80 19.12 13.93
N ARG A 421 3.18 20.30 13.90
CA ARG A 421 2.24 20.81 14.92
C ARG A 421 2.77 20.76 16.35
N GLY A 422 4.08 20.77 16.54
CA GLY A 422 4.65 20.61 17.89
C GLY A 422 4.43 19.24 18.53
N LEU A 423 4.11 18.19 17.74
CA LEU A 423 3.82 16.84 18.26
C LEU A 423 4.96 15.85 18.00
N LYS A 424 5.74 16.07 16.94
CA LYS A 424 6.85 15.21 16.55
C LYS A 424 7.98 16.01 15.92
N ILE A 425 9.21 15.56 16.14
CA ILE A 425 10.42 16.08 15.49
C ILE A 425 11.29 14.94 14.98
N TYR A 426 12.15 15.26 14.02
CA TYR A 426 13.13 14.34 13.47
C TYR A 426 14.52 14.85 13.81
N ARG A 427 15.36 14.01 14.41
CA ARG A 427 16.70 14.36 14.87
C ARG A 427 17.68 13.25 14.56
N TRP A 428 18.95 13.63 14.47
CA TRP A 428 20.02 12.67 14.30
C TRP A 428 20.43 12.10 15.64
N ALA A 429 20.66 10.80 15.68
CA ALA A 429 21.12 10.08 16.86
C ALA A 429 22.29 9.16 16.51
N LYS A 430 23.10 8.85 17.51
CA LYS A 430 24.06 7.74 17.50
C LYS A 430 23.79 6.89 18.72
N ARG A 431 24.05 5.60 18.61
CA ARG A 431 24.04 4.74 19.79
C ARG A 431 25.39 4.85 20.50
N THR A 432 25.36 5.09 21.81
CA THR A 432 26.58 5.16 22.64
C THR A 432 26.60 4.15 23.77
N GLY A 433 25.49 3.44 23.98
CA GLY A 433 25.40 2.32 24.92
C GLY A 433 24.12 1.52 24.70
N ASP A 434 23.91 0.51 25.55
CA ASP A 434 22.74 -0.36 25.46
C ASP A 434 21.43 0.40 25.68
N TRP A 435 21.44 1.35 26.62
CA TRP A 435 20.32 2.19 27.03
C TRP A 435 20.60 3.69 26.85
N GLU A 436 21.55 4.02 25.98
CA GLU A 436 21.99 5.40 25.77
C GLU A 436 22.12 5.73 24.28
N LEU A 437 21.55 6.86 23.91
CA LEU A 437 21.76 7.52 22.63
C LEU A 437 22.50 8.83 22.85
N THR A 438 23.24 9.30 21.86
CA THR A 438 23.57 10.72 21.75
C THR A 438 22.72 11.34 20.66
N ILE A 439 21.89 12.32 21.03
CA ILE A 439 20.95 12.98 20.13
C ILE A 439 21.45 14.39 19.81
N CYS A 440 21.46 14.73 18.52
CA CYS A 440 21.77 16.05 18.00
C CYS A 440 20.47 16.84 17.85
N PHE A 441 20.14 17.67 18.85
CA PHE A 441 18.85 18.36 18.94
C PHE A 441 18.75 19.62 18.06
N ASP A 442 19.86 20.23 17.68
CA ASP A 442 19.92 21.52 16.98
C ASP A 442 20.07 21.39 15.45
N LYS A 443 20.33 20.17 14.94
CA LYS A 443 20.40 19.90 13.49
C LYS A 443 19.13 19.23 13.00
N ILE A 444 18.32 20.02 12.29
CA ILE A 444 17.10 19.55 11.61
C ILE A 444 17.52 18.91 10.27
N PRO A 445 16.93 17.76 9.87
CA PRO A 445 17.12 17.22 8.54
C PRO A 445 16.77 18.24 7.46
N VAL A 446 17.54 18.26 6.37
CA VAL A 446 17.37 19.23 5.27
C VAL A 446 15.99 19.14 4.63
N LYS A 447 15.41 17.93 4.60
CA LYS A 447 14.05 17.66 4.11
C LYS A 447 13.27 16.95 5.20
N ASP A 448 11.98 17.23 5.27
CA ASP A 448 11.09 16.50 6.17
C ASP A 448 11.02 15.03 5.72
N PRO A 449 11.49 14.08 6.54
CA PRO A 449 11.45 12.66 6.17
C PRO A 449 10.00 12.17 6.12
N LEU A 450 9.71 11.32 5.13
CA LEU A 450 8.42 10.67 4.97
C LEU A 450 8.26 9.56 6.02
N TRP A 451 7.42 9.82 7.03
CA TRP A 451 7.38 9.05 8.28
C TRP A 451 6.09 9.15 9.10
#